data_AF-A0A450VJ10-F1
#
_entry.id   AF-A0A450VJ10-F1
#
_cell.length_a   1.000
_cell.length_b   1.000
_cell.length_c   1.000
_cell.angle_alpha   90.00
_cell.angle_beta   90.00
_cell.angle_gamma   90.00
#
_symmetry.space_group_name_H-M   'P 1'
#
loop_
_entity.id
_entity.type
_entity.pdbx_description
1 polymer ?
#
loop_
_entity_poly.entity_id
_entity_poly.type
_entity_poly.pdbx_seq_one_letter_code
_entity_poly.pdbx_strand_id
1 'polypeptide(L)'
;MNSDLVFCLQIVKDPRTDKNKLYPLPEILLLCISAVVSGADGWKSIAEFGRAKLDWLREFLEFQNAIPSEDCIAWVMARLSPPEFQECFVTWTKSIAKLTNDELVVYQSNNFG
;
A
#
# COMPACT_ATOMS: atom_id res chain seq x y z
N MET A 1 18.25 -9.24 -1.50
CA MET A 1 17.21 -8.34 -2.04
C MET A 1 16.12 -8.26 -0.99
N ASN A 2 15.93 -7.11 -0.33
CA ASN A 2 14.82 -6.94 0.59
C ASN A 2 13.56 -6.76 -0.24
N SER A 3 12.85 -7.86 -0.46
CA SER A 3 11.59 -7.93 -1.22
C SER A 3 10.38 -7.48 -0.39
N ASP A 4 10.62 -6.73 0.68
CA ASP A 4 9.62 -6.39 1.69
C ASP A 4 8.86 -5.13 1.28
N LEU A 5 7.53 -5.24 1.18
CA LEU A 5 6.61 -4.14 0.91
C LEU A 5 6.92 -2.95 1.83
N VAL A 6 7.13 -3.23 3.11
CA VAL A 6 7.36 -2.20 4.14
C VAL A 6 8.58 -1.36 3.83
N PHE A 7 9.65 -1.97 3.31
CA PHE A 7 10.86 -1.26 2.91
C PHE A 7 10.59 -0.29 1.75
N CYS A 8 9.86 -0.73 0.72
CA CYS A 8 9.50 0.14 -0.40
C CYS A 8 8.68 1.34 0.09
N LEU A 9 7.74 1.13 1.01
CA LEU A 9 6.89 2.19 1.55
C LEU A 9 7.67 3.26 2.33
N GLN A 10 8.78 2.89 2.98
CA GLN A 10 9.62 3.83 3.72
C GLN A 10 10.42 4.78 2.80
N ILE A 11 10.59 4.43 1.52
CA ILE A 11 11.31 5.26 0.54
C ILE A 11 10.43 6.42 0.05
N VAL A 12 9.10 6.27 0.13
CA VAL A 12 8.16 7.30 -0.32
C VAL A 12 8.33 8.56 0.52
N LYS A 13 8.61 9.67 -0.15
CA LYS A 13 8.79 10.96 0.51
C LYS A 13 7.47 11.41 1.12
N ASP A 14 7.49 11.77 2.40
CA ASP A 14 6.33 12.31 3.08
C ASP A 14 6.13 13.79 2.72
N PRO A 15 5.06 14.15 1.97
CA PRO A 15 4.80 15.53 1.56
C PRO A 15 4.23 16.38 2.70
N ARG A 16 3.91 15.78 3.86
CA ARG A 16 3.30 16.45 5.01
C ARG A 16 4.36 17.20 5.82
N THR A 17 3.96 18.34 6.37
CA THR A 17 4.77 19.07 7.35
C THR A 17 4.80 18.34 8.70
N ASP A 18 5.88 18.47 9.46
CA ASP A 18 6.09 17.70 10.72
C ASP A 18 5.04 17.97 11.80
N LYS A 19 4.31 19.10 11.71
CA LYS A 19 3.29 19.49 12.68
C LYS A 19 2.05 18.59 12.68
N ASN A 20 1.83 17.77 11.65
CA ASN A 20 0.60 16.97 11.46
C ASN A 20 0.85 15.46 11.22
N LYS A 21 1.93 14.89 11.77
CA LYS A 21 2.30 13.49 11.58
C LYS A 21 1.89 12.60 12.76
N LEU A 22 0.58 12.47 13.00
CA LEU A 22 0.09 11.49 13.98
C LEU A 22 0.29 10.06 13.49
N TYR A 23 0.04 9.81 12.21
CA TYR A 23 0.20 8.50 11.59
C TYR A 23 1.44 8.51 10.67
N PRO A 24 2.43 7.64 10.89
CA PRO A 24 3.52 7.41 9.95
C PRO A 24 3.00 7.18 8.53
N LEU A 25 3.67 7.76 7.53
CA LEU A 25 3.25 7.58 6.14
C LEU A 25 3.24 6.10 5.72
N PRO A 26 4.24 5.26 6.06
CA PRO A 26 4.22 3.85 5.68
C PRO A 26 3.00 3.09 6.21
N GLU A 27 2.48 3.44 7.39
CA GLU A 27 1.27 2.83 7.96
C GLU A 27 0.03 3.15 7.12
N ILE A 28 -0.12 4.41 6.69
CA ILE A 28 -1.21 4.84 5.82
C ILE A 28 -1.13 4.14 4.46
N LEU A 29 0.07 4.06 3.88
CA LEU A 29 0.26 3.42 2.58
C LEU A 29 0.00 1.92 2.63
N LEU A 30 0.49 1.24 3.68
CA LEU A 30 0.23 -0.19 3.89
C LEU A 30 -1.28 -0.44 4.01
N LEU A 31 -1.97 0.35 4.84
CA LEU A 31 -3.42 0.29 5.00
C LEU A 31 -4.15 0.42 3.65
N CYS A 32 -3.82 1.46 2.86
CA CYS A 32 -4.45 1.69 1.57
C CYS A 32 -4.23 0.52 0.60
N ILE A 33 -2.99 0.02 0.48
CA ILE A 33 -2.67 -1.08 -0.43
C ILE A 33 -3.39 -2.36 0.01
N SER A 34 -3.31 -2.72 1.28
CA SER A 34 -3.95 -3.94 1.80
C SER A 34 -5.47 -3.90 1.65
N ALA A 35 -6.09 -2.75 1.91
CA ALA A 35 -7.53 -2.58 1.77
C ALA A 35 -7.98 -2.68 0.31
N VAL A 36 -7.32 -1.96 -0.61
CA VAL A 36 -7.67 -1.94 -2.04
C VAL A 36 -7.47 -3.33 -2.68
N VAL A 37 -6.37 -4.03 -2.36
CA VAL A 37 -6.15 -5.41 -2.82
C VAL A 37 -7.21 -6.37 -2.26
N SER A 38 -7.76 -6.08 -1.08
CA SER A 38 -8.86 -6.84 -0.47
C SER A 38 -10.25 -6.43 -1.00
N GLY A 39 -10.33 -5.54 -1.99
CA GLY A 39 -11.59 -5.11 -2.62
C GLY A 39 -12.27 -3.91 -1.95
N ALA A 40 -11.59 -3.18 -1.06
CA ALA A 40 -12.12 -1.94 -0.52
C ALA A 40 -12.21 -0.86 -1.61
N ASP A 41 -13.40 -0.29 -1.78
CA ASP A 41 -13.66 0.83 -2.70
C ASP A 41 -14.04 2.09 -1.89
N GLY A 42 -13.20 3.13 -1.98
CA GLY A 42 -13.35 4.40 -1.26
C GLY A 42 -12.75 4.46 0.15
N TRP A 43 -12.64 5.67 0.70
CA TRP A 43 -11.94 5.93 1.98
C TRP A 43 -12.62 5.29 3.18
N LYS A 44 -13.95 5.23 3.18
CA LYS A 44 -14.75 4.58 4.22
C LYS A 44 -14.43 3.11 4.36
N SER A 45 -14.50 2.36 3.26
CA SER A 45 -14.21 0.93 3.27
C SER A 45 -12.75 0.64 3.62
N ILE A 46 -11.80 1.53 3.25
CA ILE A 46 -10.40 1.42 3.68
C ILE A 46 -10.27 1.58 5.20
N ALA A 47 -10.91 2.60 5.80
CA ALA A 47 -10.88 2.79 7.25
C ALA A 47 -11.58 1.63 8.00
N GLU A 48 -12.68 1.11 7.47
CA GLU A 48 -13.38 -0.07 8.00
C GLU A 48 -12.51 -1.32 7.93
N PHE A 49 -11.83 -1.57 6.80
CA PHE A 49 -10.86 -2.64 6.65
C PHE A 49 -9.75 -2.53 7.70
N GLY A 50 -9.17 -1.34 7.85
CA GLY A 50 -8.11 -1.10 8.83
C GLY A 50 -8.55 -1.44 10.25
N ARG A 51 -9.77 -1.03 10.64
CA ARG A 51 -10.32 -1.35 11.98
C ARG A 51 -10.56 -2.84 12.15
N ALA A 52 -11.05 -3.52 11.11
CA ALA A 52 -11.31 -4.96 11.14
C ALA A 52 -10.04 -5.82 11.12
N LYS A 53 -8.94 -5.29 10.56
CA LYS A 53 -7.67 -6.00 10.36
C LYS A 53 -6.49 -5.36 11.09
N LEU A 54 -6.75 -4.56 12.13
CA LEU A 54 -5.71 -3.84 12.87
C LEU A 54 -4.64 -4.78 13.45
N ASP A 55 -5.06 -5.90 14.04
CA ASP A 55 -4.11 -6.86 14.62
C ASP A 55 -3.21 -7.50 13.56
N TRP A 56 -3.75 -7.76 12.36
CA TRP A 56 -2.98 -8.25 11.23
C TRP A 56 -2.02 -7.19 10.67
N LEU A 57 -2.48 -5.94 10.57
CA LEU A 57 -1.64 -4.81 10.15
C LEU A 57 -0.45 -4.59 11.11
N ARG A 58 -0.65 -4.88 12.40
CA ARG A 58 0.38 -4.82 13.44
C ARG A 58 1.51 -5.82 13.31
N GLU A 59 1.34 -6.85 12.50
CA GLU A 59 2.41 -7.80 12.17
C GLU A 59 3.47 -7.17 11.26
N PHE A 60 3.15 -6.06 10.58
CA PHE A 60 4.04 -5.39 9.62
C PHE A 60 4.58 -4.03 10.11
N LEU A 61 3.75 -3.24 10.79
CA LEU A 61 4.09 -1.91 11.32
C LEU A 61 3.38 -1.71 12.67
N GLU A 62 3.76 -0.71 13.47
CA GLU A 62 3.29 -0.63 14.88
C GLU A 62 1.82 -0.20 15.04
N PHE A 63 1.33 0.71 14.18
CA PHE A 63 -0.03 1.28 14.28
C PHE A 63 -0.35 1.76 15.72
N GLN A 64 0.58 2.50 16.32
CA GLN A 64 0.46 2.98 17.71
C GLN A 64 -0.79 3.85 17.91
N ASN A 65 -1.14 4.67 16.92
CA ASN A 65 -2.28 5.57 16.94
C ASN A 65 -3.56 4.96 16.36
N ALA A 66 -3.62 3.63 16.22
CA ALA A 66 -4.69 2.90 15.56
C ALA A 66 -4.88 3.33 14.09
N ILE A 67 -6.12 3.35 13.59
CA ILE A 67 -6.43 3.55 12.17
C ILE A 67 -6.84 5.00 11.91
N PRO A 68 -6.24 5.68 10.92
CA PRO A 68 -6.62 7.04 10.55
C PRO A 68 -8.09 7.10 10.10
N SER A 69 -8.71 8.26 10.27
CA SER A 69 -10.05 8.53 9.73
C SER A 69 -10.03 8.59 8.20
N GLU A 70 -11.20 8.44 7.60
CA GLU A 70 -11.43 8.54 6.16
C GLU A 70 -10.90 9.87 5.60
N ASP A 71 -11.21 10.98 6.30
CA ASP A 71 -10.71 12.31 5.95
C ASP A 71 -9.19 12.41 6.06
N CYS A 72 -8.58 11.77 7.08
CA CYS A 72 -7.14 11.75 7.24
C CYS A 72 -6.49 11.00 6.06
N ILE A 73 -7.00 9.81 5.71
CA ILE A 73 -6.52 9.02 4.58
C ILE A 73 -6.62 9.84 3.29
N ALA A 74 -7.80 10.38 3.00
CA ALA A 74 -8.02 11.19 1.79
C ALA A 74 -7.08 12.41 1.74
N TRP A 75 -6.90 13.10 2.86
CA TRP A 75 -6.03 14.26 2.96
C TRP A 75 -4.56 13.93 2.72
N VAL A 76 -4.07 12.80 3.23
CA VAL A 76 -2.69 12.35 3.00
C VAL A 76 -2.52 11.88 1.55
N MET A 77 -3.42 11.03 1.05
CA MET A 77 -3.33 10.50 -0.31
C MET A 77 -3.41 11.60 -1.37
N ALA A 78 -4.21 12.64 -1.17
CA ALA A 78 -4.31 13.78 -2.09
C ALA A 78 -3.02 14.62 -2.18
N ARG A 79 -2.09 14.49 -1.23
CA ARG A 79 -0.82 15.22 -1.20
C ARG A 79 0.35 14.41 -1.71
N LEU A 80 0.20 13.09 -1.80
CA LEU A 80 1.24 12.23 -2.33
C LEU A 80 1.42 12.50 -3.82
N SER A 81 2.67 12.50 -4.26
CA SER A 81 3.02 12.56 -5.67
C SER A 81 2.58 11.24 -6.33
N PRO A 82 1.61 11.26 -7.27
CA PRO A 82 1.16 10.03 -7.94
C PRO A 82 2.31 9.27 -8.63
N PRO A 83 3.26 9.94 -9.33
CA PRO A 83 4.41 9.25 -9.93
C PRO A 83 5.31 8.54 -8.91
N GLU A 84 5.63 9.17 -7.78
CA GLU A 84 6.51 8.58 -6.75
C GLU A 84 5.86 7.36 -6.09
N PHE A 85 4.56 7.46 -5.79
CA PHE A 85 3.81 6.33 -5.24
C PHE A 85 3.71 5.17 -6.24
N GLN A 86 3.45 5.48 -7.51
CA GLN A 86 3.38 4.47 -8.57
C GLN A 86 4.73 3.75 -8.75
N GLU A 87 5.85 4.48 -8.73
CA GLU A 87 7.19 3.88 -8.86
C GLU A 87 7.50 2.93 -7.70
N CYS A 88 7.15 3.33 -6.46
CA CYS A 88 7.25 2.47 -5.29
C CYS A 88 6.42 1.19 -5.46
N PHE A 89 5.15 1.32 -5.86
CA PHE A 89 4.25 0.19 -6.06
C PHE A 89 4.73 -0.76 -7.16
N VAL A 90 5.21 -0.24 -8.29
CA VAL A 90 5.77 -1.03 -9.39
C VAL A 90 7.05 -1.75 -8.98
N THR A 91 7.90 -1.09 -8.19
CA THR A 91 9.14 -1.69 -7.68
C THR A 91 8.84 -2.88 -6.78
N TRP A 92 7.87 -2.74 -5.88
CA TRP A 92 7.40 -3.83 -5.04
C TRP A 92 6.75 -4.97 -5.84
N THR A 93 5.82 -4.68 -6.76
CA THR A 93 5.19 -5.74 -7.55
C THR A 93 6.20 -6.51 -8.41
N LYS A 94 7.22 -5.83 -8.96
CA LYS A 94 8.34 -6.49 -9.65
C LYS A 94 9.20 -7.36 -8.72
N SER A 95 9.33 -7.00 -7.44
CA SER A 95 10.08 -7.82 -6.47
C SER A 95 9.31 -9.11 -6.17
N ILE A 96 7.99 -9.06 -6.03
CA ILE A 96 7.12 -10.23 -5.91
C ILE A 96 7.21 -11.09 -7.18
N ALA A 97 7.07 -10.49 -8.36
CA ALA A 97 7.11 -11.22 -9.62
C ALA A 97 8.40 -12.03 -9.82
N LYS A 98 9.54 -11.52 -9.32
CA LYS A 98 10.82 -12.24 -9.33
C LYS A 98 10.86 -13.41 -8.34
N LEU A 99 10.11 -13.35 -7.24
CA LEU A 99 9.98 -14.45 -6.28
C LEU A 99 9.03 -15.54 -6.81
N THR A 100 8.03 -15.17 -7.61
CA THR A 100 7.06 -16.08 -8.22
C THR A 100 7.49 -16.62 -9.59
N ASN A 101 8.70 -16.29 -10.06
CA ASN A 101 9.19 -16.71 -11.37
C ASN A 101 9.68 -18.17 -11.38
N ASP A 102 8.81 -19.07 -10.92
CA ASP A 102 8.77 -20.48 -11.32
C ASP A 102 7.45 -20.85 -12.06
N GLU A 103 6.56 -19.89 -12.38
CA GLU A 103 5.55 -20.09 -13.43
C GLU A 103 4.86 -18.77 -13.85
N LEU A 104 5.41 -18.08 -14.85
CA LEU A 104 4.59 -17.17 -15.67
C LEU A 104 4.06 -17.99 -16.84
N VAL A 105 2.87 -18.57 -16.68
CA VAL A 105 2.10 -19.08 -17.82
C VAL A 105 1.68 -17.87 -18.65
N VAL A 106 2.49 -17.54 -19.64
CA VAL A 106 2.09 -16.66 -20.73
C VAL A 106 0.97 -17.39 -21.46
N TYR A 107 -0.28 -16.97 -21.25
CA TYR A 107 -1.38 -17.36 -22.12
C TYR A 107 -1.09 -16.78 -23.51
N GLN A 108 -0.37 -17.54 -24.34
CA GLN A 108 -0.30 -17.31 -25.77
C GLN A 108 -1.72 -17.58 -26.30
N SER A 109 -2.46 -16.52 -26.60
CA SER A 109 -3.62 -16.60 -27.48
C SER A 109 -3.12 -16.98 -28.88
N ASN A 110 -2.90 -18.28 -29.11
CA ASN A 110 -2.87 -18.83 -30.45
C ASN A 110 -4.29 -18.68 -31.02
N ASN A 111 -4.54 -17.56 -31.68
CA ASN A 111 -5.66 -17.45 -32.60
C ASN A 111 -5.35 -18.37 -33.78
N PHE A 112 -5.98 -19.54 -33.76
CA PHE A 112 -6.32 -20.30 -34.94
C PHE A 112 -7.30 -19.50 -35.79
N GLY A 113 -7.02 -19.35 -37.09
CA GLY A 113 -7.88 -18.71 -38.08
C GLY A 113 -7.11 -18.10 -39.22
#